data_AF-A0A6F8YAI5-F1
#
_entry.id   AF-A0A6F8YAI5-F1
#
_cell.length_a   1.000
_cell.length_b   1.000
_cell.length_c   1.000
_cell.angle_alpha   90.00
_cell.angle_beta   90.00
_cell.angle_gamma   90.00
#
_symmetry.space_group_name_H-M   'P 1'
#
loop_
_entity.id
_entity.type
_entity.pdbx_description
1 polymer ?
#
loop_
_entity_poly.entity_id
_entity_poly.type
_entity_poly.pdbx_seq_one_letter_code
_entity_poly.pdbx_strand_id
1 'polypeptide(L)'
;MRQPKISIWNGPEAGPLVEWVAVVRRSPRIVGVADEEALSADEILDVVDEHDVVVGQAPRREVYAKRLRHRAAFVLARDPDGRIFVHRRTARKLVFPSLYDMFVGGVVGAGETYDAAARREAAEELGVDGPLAPVPLFRFLYETPEHTWWSAVYEVRVDGPVRPQPEEVDWYAFLTDDELHRRLGEWEWVPDGFEAYRRLREARA
;
A
#
# COMPACT_ATOMS: atom_id res chain seq x y z
N MET A 1 17.30 12.07 -51.06
CA MET A 1 18.18 11.15 -50.32
C MET A 1 19.51 11.83 -50.06
N ARG A 2 19.72 12.30 -48.83
CA ARG A 2 21.01 12.75 -48.32
C ARG A 2 21.19 12.07 -46.97
N GLN A 3 22.24 11.27 -46.85
CA GLN A 3 22.66 10.72 -45.57
C GLN A 3 23.27 11.84 -44.71
N PRO A 4 23.02 11.88 -43.40
CA PRO A 4 23.70 12.83 -42.54
C PRO A 4 25.12 12.35 -42.23
N LYS A 5 26.03 13.31 -42.22
CA LYS A 5 27.43 13.17 -41.79
C LYS A 5 27.47 12.81 -40.30
N ILE A 6 28.28 11.80 -39.99
CA ILE A 6 28.70 11.44 -38.64
C ILE A 6 29.70 12.50 -38.17
N SER A 7 29.37 13.23 -37.11
CA SER A 7 30.32 14.02 -36.33
C SER A 7 30.47 13.36 -34.96
N ILE A 8 31.64 12.78 -34.76
CA ILE A 8 32.11 12.09 -33.56
C ILE A 8 32.51 13.17 -32.55
N TRP A 9 31.95 13.15 -31.34
CA TRP A 9 32.43 13.98 -30.23
C TRP A 9 32.86 13.08 -29.07
N ASN A 10 34.13 13.21 -28.67
CA ASN A 10 34.77 12.48 -27.57
C ASN A 10 34.66 13.31 -26.27
N GLY A 11 33.92 12.79 -25.30
CA GLY A 11 33.75 13.29 -23.92
C GLY A 11 33.00 12.25 -23.08
N PRO A 12 33.14 12.26 -21.74
CA PRO A 12 33.65 11.13 -20.97
C PRO A 12 32.61 10.02 -20.69
N GLU A 13 33.10 8.78 -20.64
CA GLU A 13 32.33 7.57 -20.32
C GLU A 13 31.74 7.60 -18.90
N ALA A 14 30.42 7.39 -18.77
CA ALA A 14 29.76 6.54 -17.76
C ALA A 14 28.21 6.64 -17.83
N GLY A 15 27.56 5.52 -18.21
CA GLY A 15 26.25 4.97 -17.77
C GLY A 15 24.93 5.78 -17.79
N PRO A 16 23.78 5.22 -18.27
CA PRO A 16 22.47 5.82 -18.06
C PRO A 16 21.68 5.11 -16.94
N LEU A 17 21.16 5.87 -15.97
CA LEU A 17 19.85 5.65 -15.38
C LEU A 17 19.17 7.01 -15.22
N VAL A 18 17.92 7.05 -15.66
CA VAL A 18 17.05 8.21 -15.76
C VAL A 18 16.63 8.69 -14.35
N GLU A 19 16.89 9.96 -14.04
CA GLU A 19 16.31 10.62 -12.87
C GLU A 19 14.93 11.19 -13.22
N TRP A 20 13.92 10.79 -12.45
CA TRP A 20 12.75 11.64 -12.17
C TRP A 20 12.73 11.90 -10.66
N VAL A 21 13.43 12.95 -10.22
CA VAL A 21 13.32 13.47 -8.85
C VAL A 21 12.27 14.58 -8.86
N ALA A 22 11.09 14.31 -8.31
CA ALA A 22 10.08 15.34 -8.06
C ALA A 22 10.41 16.07 -6.75
N VAL A 23 10.79 17.35 -6.85
CA VAL A 23 10.99 18.26 -5.71
C VAL A 23 9.66 18.89 -5.32
N VAL A 24 9.20 18.65 -4.08
CA VAL A 24 8.02 19.31 -3.49
C VAL A 24 8.40 20.71 -2.98
N ARG A 25 7.65 21.76 -3.41
CA ARG A 25 7.67 23.12 -2.84
C ARG A 25 6.45 23.33 -1.92
N ARG A 26 6.66 24.04 -0.80
CA ARG A 26 5.74 24.19 0.35
C ARG A 26 4.49 25.08 0.17
N SER A 27 3.38 24.59 0.77
CA SER A 27 2.30 25.23 1.59
C SER A 27 1.29 26.23 0.97
N PRO A 28 -0.02 26.15 1.37
CA PRO A 28 -0.50 26.79 2.62
C PRO A 28 -1.50 25.98 3.50
N ARG A 29 -1.44 26.22 4.82
CA ARG A 29 -2.27 25.79 5.98
C ARG A 29 -2.58 24.29 6.11
N ILE A 30 -1.73 23.62 6.90
CA ILE A 30 -1.75 22.19 7.26
C ILE A 30 -2.53 22.02 8.58
N VAL A 31 -3.56 21.18 8.58
CA VAL A 31 -4.04 20.52 9.81
C VAL A 31 -2.92 19.57 10.23
N GLY A 32 -2.43 19.65 11.46
CA GLY A 32 -1.12 19.07 11.82
C GLY A 32 -1.09 17.54 11.68
N VAL A 33 0.06 16.98 11.27
CA VAL A 33 0.32 15.52 11.17
C VAL A 33 -0.02 14.77 12.47
N ALA A 34 0.12 15.42 13.64
CA ALA A 34 -0.27 14.84 14.93
C ALA A 34 -1.79 14.69 15.11
N ASP A 35 -2.58 15.53 14.43
CA ASP A 35 -4.04 15.48 14.48
C ASP A 35 -4.57 14.30 13.65
N GLU A 36 -3.94 13.95 12.52
CA GLU A 36 -4.34 12.81 11.67
C GLU A 36 -4.04 11.45 12.32
N GLU A 37 -2.88 11.26 12.94
CA GLU A 37 -2.58 10.04 13.71
C GLU A 37 -3.53 9.87 14.90
N ALA A 38 -3.88 10.96 15.59
CA ALA A 38 -4.85 10.94 16.67
C ALA A 38 -6.26 10.58 16.18
N LEU A 39 -6.70 11.16 15.04
CA LEU A 39 -7.97 10.84 14.40
C LEU A 39 -8.05 9.37 13.96
N SER A 40 -6.95 8.83 13.42
CA SER A 40 -6.83 7.41 13.06
C SER A 40 -6.86 6.49 14.30
N ALA A 41 -6.25 6.91 15.41
CA ALA A 41 -6.24 6.17 16.66
C ALA A 41 -7.61 6.13 17.37
N ASP A 42 -8.48 7.11 17.07
CA ASP A 42 -9.86 7.21 17.56
C ASP A 42 -10.89 6.51 16.65
N GLU A 43 -10.48 6.06 15.46
CA GLU A 43 -11.35 5.31 14.55
C GLU A 43 -11.91 4.06 15.24
N ILE A 44 -13.24 3.87 15.17
CA ILE A 44 -13.90 2.70 15.76
C ILE A 44 -13.86 1.56 14.76
N LEU A 45 -13.37 0.39 15.21
CA LEU A 45 -13.29 -0.82 14.41
C LEU A 45 -14.23 -1.89 14.95
N ASP A 46 -14.72 -2.76 14.06
CA ASP A 46 -15.34 -4.01 14.46
C ASP A 46 -14.29 -4.98 15.03
N VAL A 47 -14.58 -5.52 16.21
CA VAL A 47 -13.84 -6.65 16.80
C VAL A 47 -14.57 -7.93 16.42
N VAL A 48 -13.83 -8.91 15.90
CA VAL A 48 -14.38 -10.14 15.33
C VAL A 48 -13.79 -11.40 15.98
N ASP A 49 -14.53 -12.50 15.91
CA ASP A 49 -14.04 -13.82 16.31
C ASP A 49 -13.25 -14.52 15.17
N GLU A 50 -12.83 -15.77 15.41
CA GLU A 50 -12.12 -16.61 14.43
C GLU A 50 -12.94 -16.97 13.19
N HIS A 51 -14.26 -16.72 13.21
CA HIS A 51 -15.18 -16.99 12.10
C HIS A 51 -15.57 -15.71 11.34
N ASP A 52 -14.87 -14.61 11.61
CA ASP A 52 -15.15 -13.28 11.02
C ASP A 52 -16.55 -12.77 11.40
N VAL A 53 -17.03 -13.10 12.60
CA VAL A 53 -18.31 -12.59 13.14
C VAL A 53 -18.02 -11.45 14.10
N VAL A 54 -18.75 -10.34 13.97
CA VAL A 54 -18.61 -9.17 14.86
C VAL A 54 -19.09 -9.53 16.27
N VAL A 55 -18.22 -9.36 17.26
CA VAL A 55 -18.49 -9.62 18.68
C VAL A 55 -18.40 -8.35 19.55
N GLY A 56 -17.96 -7.23 18.97
CA GLY A 56 -17.86 -5.95 19.65
C GLY A 56 -17.28 -4.88 18.74
N GLN A 57 -17.08 -3.69 19.31
CA GLN A 57 -16.46 -2.54 18.65
C GLN A 57 -15.53 -1.84 19.64
N ALA A 58 -14.39 -1.35 19.17
CA ALA A 58 -13.46 -0.61 20.00
C ALA A 58 -12.65 0.41 19.17
N PRO A 59 -12.16 1.50 19.78
CA PRO A 59 -11.21 2.38 19.12
C PRO A 59 -9.96 1.64 18.66
N ARG A 60 -9.40 2.01 17.51
CA ARG A 60 -8.22 1.38 16.90
C ARG A 60 -7.05 1.25 17.88
N ARG A 61 -6.79 2.28 18.69
CA ARG A 61 -5.75 2.22 19.74
C ARG A 61 -5.96 1.07 20.72
N GLU A 62 -7.21 0.78 21.08
CA GLU A 62 -7.56 -0.26 22.04
C GLU A 62 -7.50 -1.63 21.38
N VAL A 63 -7.97 -1.74 20.13
CA VAL A 63 -7.85 -2.95 19.32
C VAL A 63 -6.38 -3.38 19.25
N TYR A 64 -5.47 -2.46 18.97
CA TYR A 64 -4.04 -2.79 18.92
C TYR A 64 -3.45 -3.05 20.31
N ALA A 65 -3.75 -2.21 21.30
CA ALA A 65 -3.22 -2.38 22.66
C ALA A 65 -3.63 -3.70 23.32
N LYS A 66 -4.85 -4.16 23.05
CA LYS A 66 -5.42 -5.41 23.59
C LYS A 66 -5.31 -6.59 22.62
N ARG A 67 -4.71 -6.38 21.44
CA ARG A 67 -4.57 -7.39 20.37
C ARG A 67 -5.91 -8.03 19.99
N LEU A 68 -6.95 -7.22 19.89
CA LEU A 68 -8.27 -7.68 19.48
C LEU A 68 -8.26 -7.97 17.98
N ARG A 69 -8.83 -9.11 17.62
CA ARG A 69 -8.97 -9.50 16.22
C ARG A 69 -9.97 -8.57 15.54
N HIS A 70 -9.55 -8.01 14.42
CA HIS A 70 -10.33 -7.06 13.63
C HIS A 70 -10.17 -7.40 12.14
N ARG A 71 -10.51 -6.46 11.27
CA ARG A 71 -10.53 -6.64 9.82
C ARG A 71 -9.67 -5.60 9.12
N ALA A 72 -9.05 -5.99 8.02
CA ALA A 72 -8.26 -5.12 7.16
C ALA A 72 -8.47 -5.47 5.68
N ALA A 73 -8.34 -4.46 4.82
CA ALA A 73 -8.41 -4.59 3.36
C ALA A 73 -7.02 -4.32 2.75
N PHE A 74 -6.63 -5.16 1.80
CA PHE A 74 -5.33 -5.15 1.12
C PHE A 74 -5.60 -5.06 -0.37
N VAL A 75 -5.08 -4.04 -1.05
CA VAL A 75 -5.35 -3.79 -2.47
C VAL A 75 -4.04 -3.76 -3.25
N LEU A 76 -3.86 -4.75 -4.13
CA LEU A 76 -2.76 -4.78 -5.08
C LEU A 76 -3.09 -3.83 -6.24
N ALA A 77 -2.42 -2.70 -6.32
CA ALA A 77 -2.64 -1.74 -7.41
C ALA A 77 -1.70 -2.03 -8.58
N ARG A 78 -2.26 -2.12 -9.78
CA ARG A 78 -1.51 -2.30 -11.03
C ARG A 78 -1.75 -1.15 -12.00
N ASP A 79 -0.69 -0.73 -12.69
CA ASP A 79 -0.80 0.24 -13.77
C ASP A 79 -1.28 -0.42 -15.09
N PRO A 80 -1.48 0.36 -16.17
CA PRO A 80 -1.89 -0.18 -17.47
C PRO A 80 -0.94 -1.21 -18.09
N ASP A 81 0.34 -1.17 -17.73
CA ASP A 81 1.39 -2.06 -18.20
C ASP A 81 1.51 -3.32 -17.31
N GLY A 82 0.66 -3.45 -16.28
CA GLY A 82 0.63 -4.57 -15.35
C GLY A 82 1.66 -4.49 -14.22
N ARG A 83 2.42 -3.39 -14.11
CA ARG A 83 3.38 -3.18 -13.02
C ARG A 83 2.65 -2.92 -11.71
N ILE A 84 3.20 -3.42 -10.62
CA ILE A 84 2.64 -3.34 -9.26
C ILE A 84 3.14 -2.08 -8.57
N PHE A 85 2.23 -1.32 -7.98
CA PHE A 85 2.58 -0.24 -7.07
C PHE A 85 3.22 -0.81 -5.81
N VAL A 86 4.47 -0.42 -5.54
CA VAL A 86 5.24 -0.82 -4.37
C VAL A 86 5.67 0.44 -3.65
N HIS A 87 5.56 0.45 -2.33
CA HIS A 87 5.88 1.62 -1.52
C HIS A 87 6.67 1.26 -0.27
N ARG A 88 7.34 2.27 0.31
CA ARG A 88 7.90 2.21 1.66
C ARG A 88 6.99 3.02 2.57
N ARG A 89 6.51 2.39 3.64
CA ARG A 89 5.69 3.01 4.67
C ARG A 89 6.47 4.10 5.39
N THR A 90 5.81 5.15 5.83
CA THR A 90 6.47 6.16 6.68
C THR A 90 6.91 5.57 8.02
N ALA A 91 7.89 6.20 8.66
CA ALA A 91 8.34 5.85 10.01
C ALA A 91 7.27 6.11 11.10
N ARG A 92 6.16 6.76 10.72
CA ARG A 92 5.06 7.15 11.60
C ARG A 92 3.99 6.08 11.76
N LYS A 93 3.85 5.18 10.77
CA LYS A 93 2.87 4.09 10.83
C LYS A 93 3.01 3.31 12.14
N LEU A 94 1.88 3.17 12.85
CA LEU A 94 1.81 2.47 14.14
C LEU A 94 2.21 1.00 14.06
N VAL A 95 1.95 0.38 12.91
CA VAL A 95 2.27 -1.03 12.63
C VAL A 95 3.16 -1.09 11.40
N PHE A 96 4.28 -1.81 11.54
CA PHE A 96 5.31 -2.01 10.50
C PHE A 96 5.84 -0.70 9.86
N PRO A 97 6.38 0.25 10.66
CA PRO A 97 6.95 1.48 10.14
C PRO A 97 8.18 1.20 9.26
N SER A 98 8.39 2.03 8.25
CA SER A 98 9.58 2.01 7.38
C SER A 98 9.80 0.76 6.52
N LEU A 99 8.89 -0.22 6.56
CA LEU A 99 8.95 -1.42 5.72
C LEU A 99 8.35 -1.20 4.34
N TYR A 100 8.73 -2.05 3.39
CA TYR A 100 8.14 -2.05 2.04
C TYR A 100 6.84 -2.85 1.99
N ASP A 101 5.90 -2.40 1.17
CA ASP A 101 4.62 -3.06 0.92
C ASP A 101 4.25 -3.01 -0.58
N MET A 102 3.51 -4.00 -1.02
CA MET A 102 2.95 -4.15 -2.37
C MET A 102 1.43 -3.96 -2.38
N PHE A 103 0.82 -3.86 -1.20
CA PHE A 103 -0.59 -3.55 -1.02
C PHE A 103 -0.72 -2.15 -0.45
N VAL A 104 -1.61 -1.35 -1.02
CA VAL A 104 -2.22 -0.24 -0.28
C VAL A 104 -3.38 -0.79 0.53
N GLY A 105 -3.73 -0.15 1.64
CA GLY A 105 -4.77 -0.70 2.50
C GLY A 105 -4.75 -0.23 3.93
N GLY A 106 -5.75 -0.68 4.67
CA GLY A 106 -5.92 -0.30 6.06
C GLY A 106 -7.01 -1.09 6.74
N VAL A 107 -7.39 -0.61 7.93
CA VAL A 107 -8.40 -1.25 8.77
C VAL A 107 -9.79 -1.05 8.16
N VAL A 108 -10.67 -2.01 8.40
CA VAL A 108 -12.09 -1.86 8.06
C VAL A 108 -12.78 -1.22 9.25
N GLY A 109 -13.41 -0.06 9.02
CA GLY A 109 -14.15 0.67 10.04
C GLY A 109 -15.36 -0.11 10.56
N ALA A 110 -15.87 0.28 11.73
CA ALA A 110 -17.06 -0.32 12.33
C ALA A 110 -18.28 -0.26 11.41
N GLY A 111 -18.87 -1.43 11.10
CA GLY A 111 -19.99 -1.54 10.16
C GLY A 111 -19.63 -1.31 8.69
N GLU A 112 -18.36 -1.04 8.37
CA GLU A 112 -17.87 -0.91 7.01
C GLU A 112 -17.72 -2.30 6.37
N THR A 113 -18.10 -2.41 5.10
CA THR A 113 -17.82 -3.64 4.32
C THR A 113 -16.38 -3.63 3.84
N TYR A 114 -15.73 -4.80 3.70
CA TYR A 114 -14.40 -4.91 3.08
C TYR A 114 -14.31 -4.21 1.71
N ASP A 115 -15.37 -4.29 0.91
CA ASP A 115 -15.49 -3.65 -0.40
C ASP A 115 -15.44 -2.11 -0.34
N ALA A 116 -16.04 -1.53 0.69
CA ALA A 116 -16.01 -0.08 0.93
C ALA A 116 -14.63 0.35 1.44
N ALA A 117 -14.07 -0.40 2.40
CA ALA A 117 -12.73 -0.16 2.93
C ALA A 117 -11.67 -0.24 1.83
N ALA A 118 -11.69 -1.29 1.01
CA ALA A 118 -10.75 -1.46 -0.11
C ALA A 118 -10.81 -0.28 -1.09
N ARG A 119 -12.02 0.23 -1.39
CA ARG A 119 -12.18 1.42 -2.25
C ARG A 119 -11.65 2.70 -1.61
N ARG A 120 -11.98 2.92 -0.34
CA ARG A 120 -11.57 4.10 0.44
C ARG A 120 -10.05 4.14 0.59
N GLU A 121 -9.47 3.09 1.16
CA GLU A 121 -8.04 2.98 1.43
C GLU A 121 -7.20 3.10 0.15
N ALA A 122 -7.62 2.42 -0.93
CA ALA A 122 -6.90 2.55 -2.20
C ALA A 122 -6.96 3.96 -2.77
N ALA A 123 -8.11 4.64 -2.67
CA ALA A 123 -8.24 6.02 -3.14
C ALA A 123 -7.37 6.98 -2.31
N GLU A 124 -7.36 6.81 -0.98
CA GLU A 124 -6.60 7.62 -0.03
C GLU A 124 -5.08 7.45 -0.21
N GLU A 125 -4.58 6.21 -0.18
CA GLU A 125 -3.13 5.95 -0.21
C GLU A 125 -2.53 6.10 -1.61
N LEU A 126 -3.27 5.83 -2.69
CA LEU A 126 -2.77 6.07 -4.05
C LEU A 126 -2.93 7.52 -4.50
N GLY A 127 -3.83 8.29 -3.86
CA GLY A 127 -4.11 9.68 -4.22
C GLY A 127 -4.53 9.85 -5.69
N VAL A 128 -5.43 9.00 -6.17
CA VAL A 128 -5.90 9.00 -7.56
C VAL A 128 -7.15 9.86 -7.73
N ASP A 129 -7.22 10.56 -8.86
CA ASP A 129 -8.41 11.30 -9.26
C ASP A 129 -9.39 10.35 -9.98
N GLY A 130 -10.45 9.91 -9.30
CA GLY A 130 -11.54 9.15 -9.92
C GLY A 130 -11.90 7.85 -9.21
N PRO A 131 -12.97 7.16 -9.67
CA PRO A 131 -13.46 5.96 -9.01
C PRO A 131 -12.52 4.78 -9.25
N LEU A 132 -12.06 4.16 -8.17
CA LEU A 132 -11.42 2.86 -8.19
C LEU A 132 -12.46 1.74 -8.06
N ALA A 133 -12.22 0.63 -8.76
CA ALA A 133 -13.04 -0.57 -8.68
C ALA A 133 -12.18 -1.79 -8.29
N PRO A 134 -11.72 -1.89 -7.01
CA PRO A 134 -11.04 -3.08 -6.53
C PRO A 134 -11.92 -4.32 -6.67
N VAL A 135 -11.34 -5.40 -7.18
CA VAL A 135 -11.97 -6.70 -7.37
C VAL A 135 -11.51 -7.64 -6.26
N PRO A 136 -12.44 -8.28 -5.51
CA PRO A 136 -12.08 -9.20 -4.44
C PRO A 136 -11.42 -10.46 -5.00
N LEU A 137 -10.38 -10.93 -4.32
CA LEU A 137 -9.63 -12.13 -4.68
C LEU A 137 -9.85 -13.25 -3.66
N PHE A 138 -9.46 -13.04 -2.41
CA PHE A 138 -9.61 -14.01 -1.33
C PHE A 138 -9.52 -13.32 0.03
N ARG A 139 -9.75 -14.08 1.10
CA ARG A 139 -9.57 -13.63 2.48
C ARG A 139 -8.78 -14.66 3.28
N PHE A 140 -8.01 -14.21 4.24
CA PHE A 140 -7.30 -15.08 5.18
C PHE A 140 -7.14 -14.42 6.54
N LEU A 141 -7.01 -15.24 7.59
CA LEU A 141 -6.63 -14.75 8.91
C LEU A 141 -5.10 -14.60 8.97
N TYR A 142 -4.62 -13.38 9.18
CA TYR A 142 -3.24 -13.12 9.59
C TYR A 142 -3.19 -13.16 11.11
N GLU A 143 -2.33 -14.03 11.67
CA GLU A 143 -2.23 -14.24 13.11
C GLU A 143 -0.78 -14.52 13.53
N THR A 144 -0.29 -13.68 14.44
CA THR A 144 0.98 -13.83 15.17
C THR A 144 0.72 -13.60 16.66
N PRO A 145 1.70 -13.83 17.55
CA PRO A 145 1.55 -13.49 18.96
C PRO A 145 1.25 -12.00 19.21
N GLU A 146 1.67 -11.11 18.31
CA GLU A 146 1.54 -9.65 18.41
C GLU A 146 0.32 -9.10 17.66
N HIS A 147 -0.14 -9.78 16.61
CA HIS A 147 -1.02 -9.22 15.60
C HIS A 147 -2.11 -10.22 15.16
N THR A 148 -3.36 -9.77 15.02
CA THR A 148 -4.43 -10.61 14.49
C THR A 148 -5.52 -9.83 13.75
N TRP A 149 -5.79 -10.19 12.50
CA TRP A 149 -6.87 -9.62 11.69
C TRP A 149 -7.24 -10.51 10.50
N TRP A 150 -8.50 -10.43 10.10
CA TRP A 150 -8.95 -10.93 8.79
C TRP A 150 -8.52 -9.97 7.69
N SER A 151 -7.69 -10.47 6.77
CA SER A 151 -7.16 -9.76 5.62
C SER A 151 -7.99 -10.08 4.39
N ALA A 152 -8.72 -9.11 3.85
CA ALA A 152 -9.38 -9.23 2.57
C ALA A 152 -8.53 -8.66 1.45
N VAL A 153 -8.19 -9.50 0.48
CA VAL A 153 -7.25 -9.17 -0.60
C VAL A 153 -8.04 -8.85 -1.86
N TYR A 154 -7.69 -7.72 -2.47
CA TYR A 154 -8.25 -7.18 -3.69
C TYR A 154 -7.14 -6.85 -4.70
N GLU A 155 -7.51 -6.69 -5.96
CA GLU A 155 -6.66 -6.10 -6.98
C GLU A 155 -7.40 -4.97 -7.69
N VAL A 156 -6.69 -3.91 -8.08
CA VAL A 156 -7.26 -2.79 -8.81
C VAL A 156 -6.32 -2.33 -9.92
N ARG A 157 -6.90 -1.90 -11.04
CA ARG A 157 -6.19 -1.22 -12.11
C ARG A 157 -6.27 0.29 -11.90
N VAL A 158 -5.15 0.97 -12.04
CA VAL A 158 -5.03 2.42 -11.89
C VAL A 158 -4.67 3.03 -13.25
N ASP A 159 -5.66 3.67 -13.88
CA ASP A 159 -5.49 4.34 -15.17
C ASP A 159 -5.15 5.83 -14.93
N GLY A 160 -3.93 6.11 -14.47
CA GLY A 160 -3.49 7.49 -14.25
C GLY A 160 -2.31 7.65 -13.28
N PRO A 161 -1.84 8.90 -13.08
CA PRO A 161 -0.83 9.17 -12.08
C PRO A 161 -1.37 8.95 -10.67
N VAL A 162 -0.52 8.42 -9.80
CA VAL A 162 -0.76 8.34 -8.35
C VAL A 162 -0.15 9.56 -7.66
N ARG A 163 -0.75 9.99 -6.56
CA ARG A 163 -0.23 11.03 -5.66
C ARG A 163 -0.29 10.57 -4.21
N PRO A 164 0.52 9.57 -3.82
CA PRO A 164 0.46 9.04 -2.47
C PRO A 164 0.68 10.12 -1.41
N GLN A 165 -0.05 10.04 -0.32
CA GLN A 165 0.06 11.01 0.78
C GLN A 165 1.44 10.86 1.44
N PRO A 166 2.24 11.95 1.56
CA PRO A 166 3.55 11.92 2.20
C PRO A 166 3.53 11.46 3.67
N GLU A 167 2.38 11.53 4.32
CA GLU A 167 2.13 11.07 5.68
C GLU A 167 2.09 9.53 5.77
N GLU A 168 1.71 8.86 4.68
CA GLU A 168 1.54 7.40 4.61
C GLU A 168 2.67 6.69 3.85
N VAL A 169 3.19 7.34 2.80
CA VAL A 169 4.18 6.78 1.88
C VAL A 169 5.44 7.66 1.80
N ASP A 170 6.58 7.07 2.15
CA ASP A 170 7.89 7.75 2.14
C ASP A 170 8.64 7.56 0.81
N TRP A 171 8.34 6.49 0.08
CA TRP A 171 8.88 6.20 -1.25
C TRP A 171 7.92 5.28 -2.01
N TYR A 172 7.85 5.39 -3.34
CA TYR A 172 7.13 4.42 -4.15
C TYR A 172 7.72 4.25 -5.54
N ALA A 173 7.40 3.12 -6.17
CA ALA A 173 7.62 2.86 -7.60
C ALA A 173 6.60 1.85 -8.14
N PHE A 174 6.44 1.83 -9.46
CA PHE A 174 5.77 0.73 -10.15
C PHE A 174 6.81 -0.29 -10.61
N LEU A 175 6.73 -1.51 -10.10
CA LEU A 175 7.65 -2.61 -10.42
C LEU A 175 6.95 -3.67 -11.28
N THR A 176 7.64 -4.16 -12.30
CA THR A 176 7.25 -5.41 -12.97
C THR A 176 7.28 -6.58 -11.99
N ASP A 177 6.56 -7.67 -12.29
CA ASP A 177 6.60 -8.88 -11.45
C ASP A 177 8.02 -9.44 -11.30
N ASP A 178 8.87 -9.35 -12.33
CA ASP A 178 10.29 -9.76 -12.29
C ASP A 178 11.14 -8.87 -11.37
N GLU A 179 10.94 -7.55 -11.43
CA GLU A 179 11.63 -6.61 -10.52
C GLU A 179 11.20 -6.87 -9.09
N LEU A 180 9.90 -6.97 -8.82
CA LEU A 180 9.38 -7.28 -7.50
C LEU A 180 9.95 -8.61 -6.99
N HIS A 181 9.99 -9.65 -7.82
CA HIS A 181 10.53 -10.96 -7.45
C HIS A 181 11.99 -10.87 -6.98
N ARG A 182 12.83 -10.09 -7.67
CA ARG A 182 14.22 -9.86 -7.22
C ARG A 182 14.28 -9.17 -5.86
N ARG A 183 13.40 -8.20 -5.60
CA ARG A 183 13.37 -7.46 -4.34
C ARG A 183 12.87 -8.28 -3.14
N LEU A 184 12.13 -9.37 -3.35
CA LEU A 184 11.64 -10.23 -2.26
C LEU A 184 12.76 -10.75 -1.35
N GLY A 185 13.98 -10.92 -1.88
CA GLY A 185 15.16 -11.36 -1.11
C GLY A 185 16.09 -10.23 -0.67
N GLU A 186 15.83 -8.99 -1.06
CA GLU A 186 16.73 -7.84 -0.83
C GLU A 186 16.16 -6.81 0.15
N TRP A 187 14.83 -6.67 0.18
CA TRP A 187 14.13 -5.66 0.98
C TRP A 187 13.42 -6.29 2.18
N GLU A 188 13.20 -5.46 3.21
CA GLU A 188 12.39 -5.84 4.36
C GLU A 188 10.93 -5.48 4.11
N TRP A 189 10.08 -6.52 4.07
CA TRP A 189 8.68 -6.40 3.72
C TRP A 189 7.78 -6.42 4.94
N VAL A 190 6.67 -5.71 4.82
CA VAL A 190 5.52 -5.79 5.73
C VAL A 190 5.07 -7.26 5.84
N PRO A 191 5.12 -7.89 7.01
CA PRO A 191 4.95 -9.35 7.13
C PRO A 191 3.59 -9.89 6.67
N ASP A 192 2.50 -9.18 6.95
CA ASP A 192 1.14 -9.53 6.52
C ASP A 192 0.92 -9.30 5.02
N GLY A 193 1.43 -8.18 4.48
CA GLY A 193 1.45 -7.93 3.03
C GLY A 193 2.25 -8.99 2.27
N PHE A 194 3.42 -9.39 2.79
CA PHE A 194 4.24 -10.43 2.19
C PHE A 194 3.54 -11.81 2.20
N GLU A 195 2.85 -12.15 3.30
CA GLU A 195 2.04 -13.37 3.39
C GLU A 195 0.85 -13.34 2.42
N ALA A 196 0.16 -12.21 2.29
CA ALA A 196 -0.90 -12.02 1.29
C ALA A 196 -0.36 -12.24 -0.13
N TYR A 197 0.81 -11.68 -0.45
CA TYR A 197 1.43 -11.86 -1.76
C TYR A 197 1.86 -13.30 -2.03
N ARG A 198 2.42 -14.00 -1.03
CA ARG A 198 2.76 -15.43 -1.13
C ARG A 198 1.52 -16.26 -1.51
N ARG A 199 0.41 -16.08 -0.79
CA ARG A 199 -0.86 -16.77 -1.08
C ARG A 199 -1.42 -16.42 -2.45
N LEU A 200 -1.34 -15.15 -2.85
CA LEU A 200 -1.77 -14.71 -4.17
C LEU A 200 -0.99 -15.42 -5.29
N ARG A 201 0.33 -15.57 -5.13
CA ARG A 201 1.16 -16.30 -6.09
C ARG A 201 0.82 -17.78 -6.16
N GLU A 202 0.57 -18.41 -5.02
CA GLU A 202 0.16 -19.82 -4.94
C GLU A 202 -1.20 -20.07 -5.60
N ALA A 203 -2.15 -19.15 -5.45
CA ALA A 203 -3.47 -19.25 -6.08
C ALA A 203 -3.45 -19.02 -7.60
N ARG A 204 -2.39 -18.41 -8.14
CA ARG A 204 -2.21 -18.11 -9.57
C ARG A 204 -1.29 -19.09 -10.30
N ALA A 205 -0.60 -19.97 -9.57
CA ALA A 205 0.29 -21.01 -10.11
C ALA A 205 -0.50 -22.24 -10.55
#